data_AF-A0A4Y2INP9-F1
#
_entry.id   AF-A0A4Y2INP9-F1
#
_cell.length_a   1.000
_cell.length_b   1.000
_cell.length_c   1.000
_cell.angle_alpha   90.00
_cell.angle_beta   90.00
_cell.angle_gamma   90.00
#
_symmetry.space_group_name_H-M   'P 1'
#
loop_
_entity.id
_entity.type
_entity.pdbx_description
1 polymer ?
#
loop_
_entity_poly.entity_id
_entity_poly.type
_entity_poly.pdbx_seq_one_letter_code
_entity_poly.pdbx_strand_id
1 'polypeptide(L)'
;IEGEEERTYQKLLKDYSFRKDRAYSVIYLSSEKEYRLLIAGIEDPVKAWKILEEHFRPDSRARAIGLTDEFFSCRVCPDEDIGIYAARLKHISAQLADYDKPIKDWYHAFQLIRYLPPEYAGIVQAIYRWKDEDFKADKVLSELLAEEARLKQSNKDQEVLACQAKTNSSRPIKVITRKIPSGIDQQSKRKTKKKPEEETPFLFPKTTKYKFGD
;
A
#
# COMPACT_ATOMS: atom_id res chain seq x y z
N ILE A 1 66.10 -10.02 15.00
CA ILE A 1 64.80 -9.33 14.84
C ILE A 1 64.31 -9.53 13.40
N GLU A 2 65.08 -9.19 12.36
CA GLU A 2 64.70 -9.42 10.94
C GLU A 2 64.35 -10.87 10.57
N GLY A 3 65.07 -11.87 11.11
CA GLY A 3 64.82 -13.29 10.77
C GLY A 3 63.56 -13.90 11.40
N GLU A 4 63.00 -13.31 12.45
CA GLU A 4 61.74 -13.75 13.06
C GLU A 4 60.53 -13.11 12.36
N GLU A 5 60.66 -11.86 11.92
CA GLU A 5 59.67 -11.17 11.10
C GLU A 5 59.48 -11.87 9.75
N GLU A 6 60.57 -12.26 9.08
CA GLU A 6 60.51 -13.01 7.82
C GLU A 6 59.81 -14.37 7.98
N ARG A 7 60.13 -15.14 9.04
CA ARG A 7 59.43 -16.41 9.32
C ARG A 7 57.94 -16.21 9.59
N THR A 8 57.59 -15.13 10.28
CA THR A 8 56.21 -14.79 10.59
C THR A 8 55.43 -14.42 9.33
N TYR A 9 56.05 -13.62 8.44
CA TYR A 9 55.48 -13.27 7.14
C TYR A 9 55.23 -14.50 6.26
N GLN A 10 56.21 -15.41 6.17
CA GLN A 10 56.07 -16.66 5.40
C GLN A 10 54.92 -17.53 5.93
N LYS A 11 54.73 -17.57 7.25
CA LYS A 11 53.61 -18.31 7.87
C LYS A 11 52.26 -17.68 7.53
N LEU A 12 52.16 -16.35 7.57
CA LEU A 12 50.96 -15.61 7.19
C LEU A 12 50.61 -15.80 5.71
N LEU A 13 51.61 -15.80 4.83
CA LEU A 13 51.41 -15.98 3.39
C LEU A 13 50.84 -17.37 3.07
N LYS A 14 51.38 -18.42 3.71
CA LYS A 14 50.87 -19.80 3.56
C LYS A 14 49.43 -19.92 4.04
N ASP A 15 49.14 -19.33 5.19
CA ASP A 15 47.80 -19.37 5.77
C ASP A 15 46.79 -18.55 4.95
N TYR A 16 47.21 -17.43 4.36
CA TYR A 16 46.42 -16.69 3.37
C TYR A 16 46.11 -17.54 2.14
N SER A 17 47.12 -18.15 1.51
CA SER A 17 46.91 -19.00 0.32
C SER A 17 45.98 -20.17 0.61
N PHE A 18 46.15 -20.83 1.76
CA PHE A 18 45.26 -21.91 2.17
C PHE A 18 43.80 -21.44 2.31
N ARG A 19 43.58 -20.28 2.93
CA ARG A 19 42.24 -19.68 3.03
C ARG A 19 41.68 -19.29 1.67
N LYS A 20 42.52 -18.78 0.76
CA LYS A 20 42.15 -18.41 -0.61
C LYS A 20 41.67 -19.64 -1.40
N ASP A 21 42.46 -20.70 -1.41
CA ASP A 21 42.16 -21.92 -2.16
C ASP A 21 40.92 -22.64 -1.60
N ARG A 22 40.78 -22.65 -0.28
CA ARG A 22 39.59 -23.16 0.39
C ARG A 22 38.34 -22.37 0.00
N ALA A 23 38.40 -21.04 0.00
CA ALA A 23 37.27 -20.20 -0.40
C ALA A 23 36.85 -20.49 -1.85
N TYR A 24 37.81 -20.53 -2.78
CA TYR A 24 37.52 -20.86 -4.18
C TYR A 24 36.90 -22.25 -4.34
N SER A 25 37.44 -23.26 -3.65
CA SER A 25 36.91 -24.62 -3.67
C SER A 25 35.45 -24.68 -3.19
N VAL A 26 35.12 -23.97 -2.11
CA VAL A 26 33.75 -23.89 -1.60
C VAL A 26 32.83 -23.26 -2.64
N ILE A 27 33.21 -22.12 -3.24
CA ILE A 27 32.42 -21.46 -4.29
C ILE A 27 32.18 -22.39 -5.48
N TYR A 28 33.25 -23.02 -5.98
CA TYR A 28 33.21 -23.89 -7.15
C TYR A 28 32.34 -25.14 -6.94
N LEU A 29 32.48 -25.80 -5.79
CA LEU A 29 31.73 -27.02 -5.47
C LEU A 29 30.26 -26.75 -5.13
N SER A 30 29.95 -25.59 -4.55
CA SER A 30 28.58 -25.18 -4.21
C SER A 30 27.79 -24.69 -5.42
N SER A 31 28.46 -24.36 -6.52
CA SER A 31 27.82 -23.94 -7.76
C SER A 31 27.38 -25.15 -8.61
N GLU A 32 26.25 -25.04 -9.32
CA GLU A 32 25.82 -26.07 -10.28
C GLU A 32 26.80 -26.19 -11.46
N LYS A 33 26.80 -27.34 -12.13
CA LYS A 33 27.85 -27.69 -13.12
C LYS A 33 27.89 -26.71 -14.29
N GLU A 34 26.73 -26.19 -14.67
CA GLU A 34 26.51 -25.27 -15.78
C GLU A 34 27.16 -23.91 -15.50
N TYR A 35 27.09 -23.44 -14.24
CA TYR A 35 27.65 -22.15 -13.83
C TYR A 35 29.13 -22.23 -13.43
N ARG A 36 29.66 -23.42 -13.14
CA ARG A 36 31.11 -23.61 -12.91
C ARG A 36 31.95 -23.18 -14.11
N LEU A 37 31.39 -23.28 -15.32
CA LEU A 37 32.06 -22.82 -16.53
C LEU A 37 32.35 -21.31 -16.51
N LEU A 38 31.54 -20.52 -15.80
CA LEU A 38 31.72 -19.05 -15.70
C LEU A 38 32.93 -18.67 -14.86
N ILE A 39 33.30 -19.51 -13.89
CA ILE A 39 34.42 -19.27 -12.96
C ILE A 39 35.60 -20.21 -13.20
N ALA A 40 35.51 -21.10 -14.20
CA ALA A 40 36.56 -22.05 -14.51
C ALA A 40 37.85 -21.31 -14.90
N GLY A 41 38.95 -21.62 -14.23
CA GLY A 41 40.25 -20.97 -14.44
C GLY A 41 40.44 -19.64 -13.69
N ILE A 42 39.47 -19.21 -12.86
CA ILE A 42 39.62 -18.03 -12.00
C ILE A 42 40.24 -18.43 -10.67
N GLU A 43 41.51 -18.13 -10.44
CA GLU A 43 42.20 -18.49 -9.19
C GLU A 43 41.89 -17.56 -8.00
N ASP A 44 41.24 -16.44 -8.26
CA ASP A 44 40.89 -15.45 -7.24
C ASP A 44 39.42 -15.65 -6.81
N PRO A 45 39.16 -16.13 -5.58
CA PRO A 45 37.81 -16.38 -5.10
C PRO A 45 36.94 -15.12 -5.10
N VAL A 46 37.51 -13.93 -4.92
CA VAL A 46 36.75 -12.67 -4.93
C VAL A 46 36.24 -12.37 -6.34
N LYS A 47 37.09 -12.56 -7.35
CA LYS A 47 36.69 -12.40 -8.76
C LYS A 47 35.69 -13.47 -9.18
N ALA A 48 35.92 -14.73 -8.77
CA ALA A 48 34.99 -15.82 -9.06
C ALA A 48 33.60 -15.53 -8.47
N TRP A 49 33.54 -15.09 -7.21
CA TRP A 49 32.28 -14.67 -6.58
C TRP A 49 31.62 -13.53 -7.35
N LYS A 50 32.37 -12.49 -7.71
CA LYS A 50 31.84 -11.34 -8.45
C LYS A 50 31.25 -11.71 -9.81
N ILE A 51 31.88 -12.63 -10.54
CA ILE A 51 31.34 -13.14 -11.82
C ILE A 51 30.01 -13.87 -11.61
N LEU A 52 29.92 -14.72 -10.59
CA LEU A 52 28.66 -15.40 -10.25
C LEU A 52 27.59 -14.40 -9.81
N GLU A 53 27.98 -13.42 -8.98
CA GLU A 53 27.09 -12.35 -8.53
C GLU A 53 26.53 -11.57 -9.71
N GLU A 54 27.35 -11.10 -10.64
CA GLU A 54 26.90 -10.41 -11.86
C GLU A 54 26.01 -11.30 -12.75
N HIS A 55 26.25 -12.60 -12.79
CA HIS A 55 25.48 -13.55 -13.61
C HIS A 55 24.10 -13.85 -13.02
N PHE A 56 24.00 -14.10 -11.71
CA PHE A 56 22.74 -14.44 -11.02
C PHE A 56 21.97 -13.23 -10.53
N ARG A 57 22.67 -12.15 -10.25
CA ARG A 57 22.13 -10.83 -9.97
C ARG A 57 22.61 -9.90 -11.07
N PRO A 58 22.13 -10.07 -12.32
CA PRO A 58 22.26 -8.99 -13.25
C PRO A 58 21.51 -7.84 -12.59
N ASP A 59 22.27 -6.82 -12.22
CA ASP A 59 21.82 -5.55 -11.68
C ASP A 59 21.12 -4.81 -12.83
N SER A 60 20.09 -5.45 -13.37
CA SER A 60 19.37 -5.00 -14.52
C SER A 60 18.63 -3.79 -14.03
N ARG A 61 19.24 -2.63 -14.28
CA ARG A 61 18.64 -1.32 -14.07
C ARG A 61 17.21 -1.31 -14.58
N ALA A 62 16.92 -2.03 -15.67
CA ALA A 62 15.57 -2.22 -16.19
C ALA A 62 14.63 -2.93 -15.19
N ARG A 63 15.06 -3.98 -14.49
CA ARG A 63 14.26 -4.63 -13.43
C ARG A 63 14.05 -3.73 -12.22
N ALA A 64 15.09 -3.05 -11.74
CA ALA A 64 14.95 -2.11 -10.62
C ALA A 64 13.99 -0.95 -10.97
N ILE A 65 14.07 -0.42 -12.20
CA ILE A 65 13.12 0.56 -12.72
C ILE A 65 11.71 -0.03 -12.81
N GLY A 66 11.57 -1.26 -13.31
CA GLY A 66 10.29 -1.97 -13.39
C GLY A 66 9.63 -2.16 -12.02
N LEU A 67 10.39 -2.58 -11.00
CA LEU A 67 9.89 -2.69 -9.62
C LEU A 67 9.52 -1.34 -9.03
N THR A 68 10.27 -0.28 -9.36
CA THR A 68 9.94 1.08 -8.91
C THR A 68 8.64 1.56 -9.55
N ASP A 69 8.45 1.32 -10.84
CA ASP A 69 7.21 1.62 -11.54
C ASP A 69 6.05 0.79 -10.96
N GLU A 70 6.27 -0.50 -10.73
CA GLU A 70 5.29 -1.39 -10.10
C GLU A 70 4.87 -0.88 -8.72
N PHE A 71 5.81 -0.39 -7.90
CA PHE A 71 5.52 0.18 -6.59
C PHE A 71 4.57 1.39 -6.69
N PHE A 72 4.87 2.37 -7.54
CA PHE A 72 4.06 3.59 -7.67
C PHE A 72 2.77 3.37 -8.47
N SER A 73 2.76 2.35 -9.33
CA SER A 73 1.60 1.91 -10.11
C SER A 73 0.73 0.88 -9.38
N CYS A 74 1.15 0.42 -8.21
CA CYS A 74 0.37 -0.45 -7.33
C CYS A 74 -0.93 0.25 -6.90
N ARG A 75 -2.05 -0.47 -6.99
CA ARG A 75 -3.41 -0.03 -6.61
C ARG A 75 -4.04 -1.08 -5.71
N VAL A 76 -5.02 -0.64 -4.92
CA VAL A 76 -5.95 -1.54 -4.22
C VAL A 76 -6.89 -2.17 -5.25
N CYS A 77 -7.04 -3.48 -5.21
CA CYS A 77 -8.00 -4.21 -6.04
C CYS A 77 -9.42 -4.15 -5.44
N PRO A 78 -10.50 -4.24 -6.26
CA PRO A 78 -11.90 -4.07 -5.79
C PRO A 78 -12.38 -5.00 -4.66
N ASP A 79 -11.71 -6.12 -4.41
CA ASP A 79 -12.05 -7.10 -3.35
C ASP A 79 -10.85 -7.41 -2.44
N GLU A 80 -9.84 -6.53 -2.42
CA GLU A 80 -8.62 -6.71 -1.66
C GLU A 80 -8.68 -5.95 -0.33
N ASP A 81 -8.38 -6.65 0.77
CA ASP A 81 -8.20 -6.02 2.07
C ASP A 81 -6.92 -5.16 2.08
N ILE A 82 -6.96 -4.04 2.81
CA ILE A 82 -5.84 -3.08 2.93
C ILE A 82 -4.56 -3.76 3.42
N GLY A 83 -4.69 -4.76 4.31
CA GLY A 83 -3.55 -5.53 4.79
C GLY A 83 -2.83 -6.28 3.67
N ILE A 84 -3.56 -6.81 2.68
CA ILE A 84 -3.00 -7.52 1.53
C ILE A 84 -2.34 -6.54 0.56
N TYR A 85 -2.98 -5.40 0.30
CA TYR A 85 -2.39 -4.31 -0.48
C TYR A 85 -1.06 -3.84 0.13
N ALA A 86 -1.02 -3.60 1.44
CA ALA A 86 0.19 -3.20 2.14
C ALA A 86 1.28 -4.28 2.10
N ALA A 87 0.90 -5.56 2.17
CA ALA A 87 1.85 -6.68 2.05
C ALA A 87 2.50 -6.72 0.66
N ARG A 88 1.74 -6.46 -0.42
CA ARG A 88 2.29 -6.34 -1.78
C ARG A 88 3.29 -5.21 -1.91
N LEU A 89 2.99 -4.03 -1.35
CA LEU A 89 3.95 -2.91 -1.33
C LEU A 89 5.24 -3.30 -0.58
N LYS A 90 5.11 -3.91 0.60
CA LYS A 90 6.26 -4.39 1.38
C LYS A 90 7.08 -5.43 0.60
N HIS A 91 6.42 -6.31 -0.16
CA HIS A 91 7.09 -7.30 -1.00
C HIS A 91 7.90 -6.67 -2.15
N ILE A 92 7.34 -5.69 -2.87
CA ILE A 92 8.07 -4.98 -3.93
C ILE A 92 9.27 -4.22 -3.34
N SER A 93 9.08 -3.58 -2.19
CA SER A 93 10.16 -2.85 -1.51
C SER A 93 11.28 -3.74 -0.98
N ALA A 94 10.96 -4.95 -0.52
CA ALA A 94 11.95 -5.95 -0.14
C ALA A 94 12.81 -6.35 -1.35
N GLN A 95 12.19 -6.60 -2.51
CA GLN A 95 12.93 -6.88 -3.75
C GLN A 95 13.82 -5.71 -4.15
N LEU A 96 13.37 -4.46 -3.99
CA LEU A 96 14.19 -3.28 -4.28
C LEU A 96 15.36 -3.10 -3.29
N ALA A 97 15.21 -3.54 -2.04
CA ALA A 97 16.30 -3.56 -1.07
C ALA A 97 17.41 -4.54 -1.48
N ASP A 98 17.05 -5.67 -2.11
CA ASP A 98 18.03 -6.63 -2.65
C ASP A 98 18.89 -6.05 -3.80
N TYR A 99 18.44 -4.97 -4.44
CA TYR A 99 19.17 -4.22 -5.48
C TYR A 99 19.91 -2.97 -4.94
N ASP A 100 20.07 -2.83 -3.62
CA ASP A 100 20.60 -1.61 -2.99
C ASP A 100 19.84 -0.33 -3.42
N LYS A 101 18.52 -0.46 -3.64
CA LYS A 101 17.58 0.63 -3.95
C LYS A 101 16.40 0.68 -2.99
N PRO A 102 16.60 0.71 -1.66
CA PRO A 102 15.49 0.72 -0.71
C PRO A 102 14.61 1.96 -0.88
N ILE A 103 13.29 1.75 -0.87
CA ILE A 103 12.32 2.84 -0.91
C ILE A 103 12.23 3.48 0.48
N LYS A 104 12.29 4.82 0.54
CA LYS A 104 12.15 5.56 1.80
C LYS A 104 10.78 5.31 2.42
N ASP A 105 10.74 5.27 3.75
CA ASP A 105 9.51 5.08 4.53
C ASP A 105 8.41 6.11 4.19
N TRP A 106 8.81 7.36 3.94
CA TRP A 106 7.88 8.39 3.47
C TRP A 106 7.12 7.98 2.20
N TYR A 107 7.80 7.36 1.22
CA TYR A 107 7.16 6.93 -0.03
C TYR A 107 6.23 5.73 0.18
N HIS A 108 6.50 4.89 1.20
CA HIS A 108 5.55 3.85 1.61
C HIS A 108 4.29 4.45 2.22
N ALA A 109 4.44 5.37 3.18
CA ALA A 109 3.33 6.07 3.79
C ALA A 109 2.48 6.79 2.73
N PHE A 110 3.14 7.47 1.79
CA PHE A 110 2.51 8.12 0.65
C PHE A 110 1.75 7.16 -0.26
N GLN A 111 2.34 6.02 -0.63
CA GLN A 111 1.69 5.06 -1.52
C GLN A 111 0.49 4.39 -0.83
N LEU A 112 0.54 4.16 0.48
CA LEU A 112 -0.56 3.58 1.25
C LEU A 112 -1.83 4.43 1.21
N ILE A 113 -1.70 5.75 1.26
CA ILE A 113 -2.85 6.67 1.20
C ILE A 113 -3.27 7.01 -0.23
N ARG A 114 -2.52 6.55 -1.24
CA ARG A 114 -2.78 6.83 -2.65
C ARG A 114 -3.63 5.73 -3.26
N TYR A 115 -4.59 6.14 -4.11
CA TYR A 115 -5.50 5.22 -4.80
C TYR A 115 -6.36 4.35 -3.89
N LEU A 116 -6.66 4.84 -2.69
CA LEU A 116 -7.65 4.23 -1.82
C LEU A 116 -9.07 4.50 -2.33
N PRO A 117 -10.01 3.59 -2.05
CA PRO A 117 -11.43 3.82 -2.29
C PRO A 117 -11.96 5.09 -1.59
N PRO A 118 -12.99 5.77 -2.12
CA PRO A 118 -13.53 7.02 -1.57
C PRO A 118 -13.98 6.94 -0.11
N GLU A 119 -14.35 5.75 0.37
CA GLU A 119 -14.76 5.48 1.76
C GLU A 119 -13.66 5.82 2.77
N TYR A 120 -12.39 5.76 2.34
CA TYR A 120 -11.22 6.11 3.15
C TYR A 120 -10.90 7.61 3.15
N ALA A 121 -11.66 8.46 2.44
CA ALA A 121 -11.35 9.89 2.33
C ALA A 121 -11.26 10.58 3.70
N GLY A 122 -12.10 10.17 4.67
CA GLY A 122 -12.07 10.72 6.03
C GLY A 122 -10.74 10.48 6.75
N ILE A 123 -10.26 9.24 6.77
CA ILE A 123 -8.98 8.91 7.42
C ILE A 123 -7.80 9.53 6.70
N VAL A 124 -7.83 9.59 5.36
CA VAL A 124 -6.78 10.25 4.57
C VAL A 124 -6.67 11.74 4.92
N GLN A 125 -7.80 12.44 5.09
CA GLN A 125 -7.79 13.84 5.53
C GLN A 125 -7.25 14.02 6.95
N ALA A 126 -7.51 13.07 7.85
CA ALA A 126 -6.94 13.09 9.20
C ALA A 126 -5.41 12.89 9.15
N ILE A 127 -4.93 11.97 8.32
CA ILE A 127 -3.50 11.70 8.13
C ILE A 127 -2.76 12.95 7.61
N TYR A 128 -3.34 13.70 6.67
CA TYR A 128 -2.74 14.96 6.16
C TYR A 128 -2.55 16.04 7.23
N ARG A 129 -3.24 15.94 8.37
CA ARG A 129 -3.13 16.90 9.49
C ARG A 129 -2.12 16.46 10.55
N TRP A 130 -1.49 15.31 10.38
CA TRP A 130 -0.44 14.86 11.28
C TRP A 130 0.82 15.71 11.15
N LYS A 131 1.69 15.59 12.15
CA LYS A 131 3.05 16.12 12.03
C LYS A 131 3.87 15.23 11.11
N ASP A 132 4.92 15.77 10.52
CA ASP A 132 5.80 15.03 9.61
C ASP A 132 6.48 13.83 10.29
N GLU A 133 6.75 13.92 11.60
CA GLU A 133 7.36 12.81 12.35
C GLU A 133 6.43 11.60 12.49
N ASP A 134 5.13 11.85 12.48
CA ASP A 134 4.08 10.84 12.58
C ASP A 134 3.77 10.18 11.24
N PHE A 135 4.17 10.79 10.11
CA PHE A 135 3.92 10.27 8.77
C PHE A 135 4.90 9.13 8.43
N LYS A 136 4.65 7.97 9.05
CA LYS A 136 5.41 6.72 8.92
C LYS A 136 4.54 5.61 8.39
N ALA A 137 5.09 4.71 7.58
CA ALA A 137 4.31 3.69 6.89
C ALA A 137 3.54 2.78 7.85
N ASP A 138 4.17 2.35 8.95
CA ASP A 138 3.53 1.46 9.92
C ASP A 138 2.38 2.16 10.68
N LYS A 139 2.53 3.45 11.00
CA LYS A 139 1.46 4.22 11.66
C LYS A 139 0.29 4.44 10.70
N VAL A 140 0.58 4.84 9.46
CA VAL A 140 -0.43 4.98 8.40
C VAL A 140 -1.18 3.67 8.20
N LEU A 141 -0.47 2.55 8.08
CA LEU A 141 -1.08 1.23 7.91
C LEU A 141 -1.99 0.87 9.10
N SER A 142 -1.54 1.10 10.33
CA SER A 142 -2.33 0.83 11.53
C SER A 142 -3.68 1.57 11.51
N GLU A 143 -3.66 2.85 11.13
CA GLU A 143 -4.87 3.68 11.08
C GLU A 143 -5.78 3.29 9.92
N LEU A 144 -5.22 2.91 8.76
CA LEU A 144 -6.01 2.38 7.65
C LEU A 144 -6.68 1.05 7.99
N LEU A 145 -6.01 0.15 8.73
CA LEU A 145 -6.60 -1.11 9.18
C LEU A 145 -7.72 -0.88 10.21
N ALA A 146 -7.53 0.09 11.11
CA ALA A 146 -8.59 0.48 12.05
C ALA A 146 -9.81 1.05 11.31
N GLU A 147 -9.58 1.87 10.28
CA GLU A 147 -10.67 2.41 9.46
C GLU A 147 -11.37 1.32 8.65
N GLU A 148 -10.64 0.35 8.07
CA GLU A 148 -11.24 -0.79 7.39
C GLU A 148 -12.16 -1.58 8.33
N ALA A 149 -11.72 -1.84 9.56
CA ALA A 149 -12.54 -2.52 10.56
C ALA A 149 -13.80 -1.73 10.90
N ARG A 150 -13.69 -0.40 11.02
CA ARG A 150 -14.83 0.50 11.26
C ARG A 150 -15.83 0.49 10.09
N LEU A 151 -15.34 0.53 8.85
CA LEU A 151 -16.18 0.46 7.64
C LEU A 151 -16.91 -0.89 7.55
N LYS A 152 -16.19 -2.00 7.78
CA LYS A 152 -16.79 -3.35 7.84
C LYS A 152 -17.89 -3.44 8.89
N GLN A 153 -17.73 -2.80 10.05
CA GLN A 153 -18.78 -2.76 11.08
C GLN A 153 -19.97 -1.88 10.66
N SER A 154 -19.71 -0.68 10.15
CA SER A 154 -20.75 0.24 9.67
C SER A 154 -21.64 -0.40 8.60
N ASN A 155 -21.06 -1.18 7.69
CA ASN A 155 -21.80 -1.88 6.64
C ASN A 155 -22.73 -2.96 7.23
N LYS A 156 -22.24 -3.76 8.19
CA LYS A 156 -23.07 -4.76 8.90
C LYS A 156 -24.26 -4.11 9.62
N ASP A 157 -24.03 -2.98 10.29
CA ASP A 157 -25.09 -2.27 11.01
C ASP A 157 -26.17 -1.74 10.03
N GLN A 158 -25.77 -1.23 8.86
CA GLN A 158 -26.70 -0.83 7.80
C GLN A 158 -27.53 -2.00 7.25
N GLU A 159 -26.91 -3.17 7.05
CA GLU A 159 -27.62 -4.38 6.61
C GLU A 159 -28.68 -4.83 7.64
N VAL A 160 -28.34 -4.80 8.93
CA VAL A 160 -29.28 -5.12 10.02
C VAL A 160 -30.46 -4.15 10.01
N LEU A 161 -30.20 -2.84 9.90
CA LEU A 161 -31.25 -1.81 9.83
C LEU A 161 -32.15 -2.02 8.59
N ALA A 162 -31.57 -2.33 7.44
CA ALA A 162 -32.32 -2.61 6.21
C ALA A 162 -33.22 -3.85 6.35
N CYS A 163 -32.73 -4.90 7.02
CA CYS A 163 -33.53 -6.10 7.30
C CYS A 163 -34.68 -5.80 8.27
N GLN A 164 -34.45 -5.02 9.33
CA GLN A 164 -35.48 -4.63 10.27
C GLN A 164 -36.57 -3.75 9.61
N ALA A 165 -36.18 -2.81 8.73
CA ALA A 165 -37.13 -1.99 7.99
C ALA A 165 -38.08 -2.83 7.10
N LYS A 166 -37.54 -3.84 6.41
CA LYS A 166 -38.33 -4.78 5.59
C LYS A 166 -39.35 -5.56 6.43
N THR A 167 -38.96 -6.06 7.60
CA THR A 167 -39.87 -6.82 8.47
C THR A 167 -40.96 -5.96 9.10
N ASN A 168 -40.66 -4.70 9.44
CA ASN A 168 -41.64 -3.76 9.99
C ASN A 168 -42.66 -3.30 8.94
N SER A 169 -42.26 -3.19 7.67
CA SER A 169 -43.17 -2.89 6.55
C SER A 169 -44.14 -4.04 6.21
N SER A 170 -43.82 -5.29 6.57
CA SER A 170 -44.66 -6.46 6.29
C SER A 170 -45.70 -6.75 7.38
N ARG A 171 -45.72 -6.00 8.49
CA ARG A 171 -46.78 -6.14 9.50
C ARG A 171 -48.05 -5.46 8.99
N PRO A 172 -49.20 -6.14 8.88
CA PRO A 172 -50.42 -5.50 8.42
C PRO A 172 -50.81 -4.41 9.42
N ILE A 173 -50.91 -3.16 8.93
CA ILE A 173 -51.51 -2.06 9.68
C ILE A 173 -52.96 -2.49 9.94
N LYS A 174 -53.29 -2.83 11.19
CA LYS A 174 -54.68 -2.95 11.62
C LYS A 174 -55.26 -1.53 11.63
N VAL A 175 -55.85 -1.13 10.51
CA VAL A 175 -56.65 0.09 10.41
C VAL A 175 -57.85 -0.11 11.33
N ILE A 176 -57.79 0.44 12.54
CA ILE A 176 -58.96 0.54 13.41
C ILE A 176 -59.85 1.63 12.81
N THR A 177 -60.77 1.25 11.94
CA THR A 177 -61.87 2.12 11.50
C THR A 177 -62.79 2.36 12.70
N ARG A 178 -62.61 3.48 13.40
CA ARG A 178 -63.64 3.99 14.32
C ARG A 178 -64.75 4.58 13.46
N LYS A 179 -65.94 3.95 13.48
CA LYS A 179 -67.17 4.50 12.90
C LYS A 179 -67.49 5.82 13.59
N ILE A 180 -67.48 6.92 12.84
CA ILE A 180 -68.03 8.20 13.25
C ILE A 180 -69.52 8.20 12.84
N PRO A 181 -70.49 8.45 13.74
CA PRO A 181 -71.89 8.58 13.36
C PRO A 181 -72.14 9.91 12.63
N SER A 182 -72.95 9.87 11.58
CA SER A 182 -73.37 11.02 10.78
C SER A 182 -74.32 11.96 11.52
N GLY A 183 -74.16 13.27 11.31
CA GLY A 183 -75.13 14.28 11.72
C GLY A 183 -74.79 15.71 11.28
N ILE A 184 -75.23 16.06 10.06
CA ILE A 184 -75.81 17.34 9.56
C ILE A 184 -75.01 18.67 9.64
N ASP A 185 -74.81 19.24 8.44
CA ASP A 185 -74.69 20.64 7.99
C ASP A 185 -74.07 21.74 8.86
N GLN A 186 -73.08 22.45 8.29
CA GLN A 186 -73.35 23.75 7.65
C GLN A 186 -72.17 24.23 6.78
N GLN A 187 -72.52 24.88 5.68
CA GLN A 187 -71.68 25.51 4.66
C GLN A 187 -70.72 26.57 5.25
N SER A 188 -69.50 26.69 4.72
CA SER A 188 -69.07 27.97 4.12
C SER A 188 -67.77 27.86 3.33
N LYS A 189 -67.72 28.64 2.25
CA LYS A 189 -66.72 28.73 1.20
C LYS A 189 -65.44 29.42 1.69
N ARG A 190 -64.26 29.05 1.14
CA ARG A 190 -63.43 29.91 0.23
C ARG A 190 -61.94 29.51 0.16
N LYS A 191 -61.51 29.37 -1.10
CA LYS A 191 -60.29 29.88 -1.75
C LYS A 191 -58.90 29.43 -1.27
N THR A 192 -58.32 28.62 -2.15
CA THR A 192 -56.90 28.55 -2.51
C THR A 192 -56.18 29.90 -2.54
N LYS A 193 -54.97 29.93 -1.97
CA LYS A 193 -53.88 30.81 -2.40
C LYS A 193 -52.54 30.11 -2.17
N LYS A 194 -51.91 29.67 -3.27
CA LYS A 194 -50.47 29.36 -3.36
C LYS A 194 -49.67 30.67 -3.40
N LYS A 195 -48.48 30.69 -2.79
CA LYS A 195 -47.34 31.55 -3.15
C LYS A 195 -46.03 30.88 -2.67
N PRO A 196 -44.87 31.23 -3.26
CA PRO A 196 -43.99 30.26 -3.90
C PRO A 196 -42.62 30.15 -3.24
N GLU A 197 -41.85 29.20 -3.78
CA GLU A 197 -40.42 28.93 -3.60
C GLU A 197 -39.53 30.18 -3.62
N GLU A 198 -38.49 30.14 -2.79
CA GLU A 198 -37.28 30.94 -2.96
C GLU A 198 -36.08 29.98 -2.81
N GLU A 199 -35.71 29.36 -3.93
CA GLU A 199 -34.44 28.64 -4.07
C GLU A 199 -33.31 29.66 -4.26
N THR A 200 -32.28 29.57 -3.42
CA THR A 200 -31.01 30.28 -3.65
C THR A 200 -30.00 29.29 -4.23
N PRO A 201 -29.41 29.53 -5.41
CA PRO A 201 -28.36 28.67 -5.93
C PRO A 201 -27.00 29.07 -5.35
N PHE A 202 -26.35 28.13 -4.67
CA PHE A 202 -24.93 28.23 -4.29
C PHE A 202 -24.06 28.23 -5.55
N LEU A 203 -23.40 29.36 -5.83
CA LEU A 203 -22.33 29.47 -6.81
C LEU A 203 -21.06 28.80 -6.28
N PHE A 204 -20.55 27.80 -7.01
CA PHE A 204 -19.15 27.36 -6.89
C PHE A 204 -18.24 28.31 -7.70
N PRO A 205 -17.14 28.83 -7.14
CA PRO A 205 -16.15 29.56 -7.94
C PRO A 205 -15.33 28.60 -8.80
N LYS A 206 -15.21 28.96 -10.08
CA LYS A 206 -14.40 28.26 -11.10
C LYS A 206 -12.91 28.45 -10.82
N THR A 207 -12.15 27.40 -11.08
CA THR A 207 -10.68 27.35 -10.99
C THR A 207 -10.02 28.31 -11.99
N THR A 208 -9.15 29.19 -11.49
CA THR A 208 -8.28 30.03 -12.32
C THR A 208 -7.09 29.19 -12.80
N LYS A 209 -6.90 29.12 -14.13
CA LYS A 209 -5.73 28.51 -14.76
C LYS A 209 -4.49 29.39 -14.52
N TYR A 210 -3.44 28.83 -13.93
CA TYR A 210 -2.12 29.44 -13.93
C TYR A 210 -1.49 29.29 -15.33
N LYS A 211 -0.98 30.40 -15.87
CA LYS A 211 -0.14 30.41 -17.06
C LYS A 211 1.33 30.22 -16.64
N PHE A 212 2.03 29.32 -17.32
CA PHE A 212 3.50 29.28 -17.32
C PHE A 212 4.01 30.49 -18.12
N GLY A 213 4.96 31.22 -17.53
CA GLY A 213 5.77 32.24 -18.21
C GLY A 213 7.11 31.65 -18.66
N ASP A 214 7.65 32.28 -19.69
CA ASP A 214 8.78 31.91 -20.56
C ASP A 214 10.11 31.58 -19.88
#